data_AF-A0AAE2V0Y0-F1
#
_entry.id   AF-A0AAE2V0Y0-F1
#
_cell.length_a   1.000
_cell.length_b   1.000
_cell.length_c   1.000
_cell.angle_alpha   90.00
_cell.angle_beta   90.00
_cell.angle_gamma   90.00
#
_symmetry.space_group_name_H-M   'P 1'
#
loop_
_entity.id
_entity.type
_entity.pdbx_description
1 polymer ?
#
loop_
_entity_poly.entity_id
_entity_poly.type
_entity_poly.pdbx_seq_one_letter_code
_entity_poly.pdbx_strand_id
1 'polypeptide(L)'
;MTREDVIRNIFLAIIFAISGFLGIANGSYIVSIMYILTVVILVVFILKDKDLYNMFYTLLLISAFYDYTLYVPRVQSVYLFHIVLGIFTLMSLFRIFKDRQILMDLDRKVLAIYVLWFIYMCVSIIWSLNKSLSIKYIAIYLMMFAFIVNMMVYNINRERIKKTITILSSLILLIILIGFVEVILGTQLPVKHYADAFIEFLPKDQQNLINARPIAFSFNPNNLAATLAILLPIGFYAIYKFENIFFKVVCIIASIIAFSLISITTSRTGFVAAAFGVIVYLIYSVINIKRIGLKGIVCPLILVISLFVAFKYSYMIMNIAQTESGQEQKKNGLADKLDALGEQEIQEGGDGSLNVRWTIVSDVLRGTIKEKHYLGYGVGNVEQYIKNQGNTGNIYSPHCYPIEILGDFGLPGLALYGIYYLYLLIQNMIIGIKKKSPMCFAAATGLIAFAPASFGPSSITYVFSYWMLMGFAVACIQVYKKESDEYKPTSSSSMKEYRIG
;
A
#
# COMPACT_ATOMS: atom_id res chain seq x y z
N MET A 1 35.32 15.04 9.77
CA MET A 1 34.17 14.62 8.95
C MET A 1 34.64 13.48 8.05
N THR A 2 33.98 12.30 8.08
CA THR A 2 34.43 11.16 7.26
C THR A 2 33.99 11.31 5.80
N ARG A 3 34.62 10.61 4.85
CA ARG A 3 34.20 10.59 3.43
C ARG A 3 32.72 10.20 3.28
N GLU A 4 32.26 9.25 4.08
CA GLU A 4 30.87 8.81 4.10
C GLU A 4 29.91 9.89 4.60
N ASP A 5 30.32 10.69 5.60
CA ASP A 5 29.53 11.85 6.05
C ASP A 5 29.43 12.91 4.95
N VAL A 6 30.48 13.11 4.16
CA VAL A 6 30.45 14.04 3.00
C VAL A 6 29.50 13.53 1.93
N ILE A 7 29.55 12.23 1.58
CA ILE A 7 28.63 11.63 0.60
C ILE A 7 27.18 11.77 1.05
N ARG A 8 26.87 11.46 2.32
CA ARG A 8 25.52 11.63 2.87
C ARG A 8 25.06 13.08 2.78
N ASN A 9 25.90 14.04 3.14
CA ASN A 9 25.51 15.45 3.13
C ASN A 9 25.28 15.96 1.70
N ILE A 10 26.10 15.54 0.73
CA ILE A 10 25.89 15.85 -0.69
C ILE A 10 24.57 15.23 -1.17
N PHE A 11 24.32 13.96 -0.86
CA PHE A 11 23.08 13.27 -1.21
C PHE A 11 21.86 14.02 -0.67
N LEU A 12 21.85 14.35 0.63
CA LEU A 12 20.76 15.11 1.25
C LEU A 12 20.56 16.48 0.61
N ALA A 13 21.65 17.21 0.34
CA ALA A 13 21.58 18.51 -0.31
C ALA A 13 20.95 18.44 -1.71
N ILE A 14 21.31 17.42 -2.52
CA ILE A 14 20.70 17.19 -3.83
C ILE A 14 19.21 16.89 -3.70
N ILE A 15 18.81 16.00 -2.78
CA ILE A 15 17.40 15.67 -2.57
C ILE A 15 16.60 16.89 -2.10
N PHE A 16 17.17 17.75 -1.25
CA PHE A 16 16.49 18.95 -0.79
C PHE A 16 16.33 19.97 -1.92
N ALA A 17 17.36 20.14 -2.76
CA ALA A 17 17.28 21.02 -3.91
C ALA A 17 16.20 20.57 -4.89
N ILE A 18 16.17 19.26 -5.23
CA ILE A 18 15.16 18.69 -6.12
C ILE A 18 13.76 18.83 -5.50
N SER A 19 13.57 18.37 -4.26
CA SER A 19 12.25 18.38 -3.61
C SER A 19 11.74 19.80 -3.39
N GLY A 20 12.63 20.72 -3.00
CA GLY A 20 12.33 22.15 -2.85
C GLY A 20 11.93 22.80 -4.18
N PHE A 21 12.68 22.53 -5.26
CA PHE A 21 12.32 23.03 -6.59
C PHE A 21 10.96 22.52 -7.05
N LEU A 22 10.70 21.21 -6.95
CA LEU A 22 9.40 20.61 -7.30
C LEU A 22 8.27 21.22 -6.46
N GLY A 23 8.52 21.41 -5.17
CA GLY A 23 7.58 22.06 -4.25
C GLY A 23 7.20 23.47 -4.65
N ILE A 24 8.20 24.31 -4.93
CA ILE A 24 8.00 25.70 -5.34
C ILE A 24 7.26 25.74 -6.68
N ALA A 25 7.70 24.94 -7.65
CA ALA A 25 7.14 24.95 -8.99
C ALA A 25 5.68 24.48 -9.05
N ASN A 26 5.26 23.62 -8.11
CA ASN A 26 3.88 23.11 -8.03
C ASN A 26 3.02 23.86 -6.99
N GLY A 27 3.59 24.78 -6.21
CA GLY A 27 2.90 25.45 -5.10
C GLY A 27 2.68 24.58 -3.85
N SER A 28 3.29 23.38 -3.79
CA SER A 28 3.12 22.39 -2.71
C SER A 28 4.26 22.46 -1.67
N TYR A 29 4.48 23.65 -1.10
CA TYR A 29 5.60 23.92 -0.17
C TYR A 29 5.55 23.04 1.09
N ILE A 30 4.37 22.91 1.70
CA ILE A 30 4.17 22.13 2.94
C ILE A 30 4.56 20.67 2.73
N VAL A 31 4.04 20.04 1.67
CA VAL A 31 4.33 18.65 1.30
C VAL A 31 5.82 18.44 1.09
N SER A 32 6.49 19.40 0.42
CA SER A 32 7.92 19.31 0.12
C SER A 32 8.78 19.41 1.37
N ILE A 33 8.42 20.30 2.31
CA ILE A 33 9.05 20.38 3.63
C ILE A 33 8.84 19.07 4.40
N MET A 34 7.63 18.52 4.40
CA MET A 34 7.33 17.24 5.07
C MET A 34 8.15 16.09 4.47
N TYR A 35 8.30 16.05 3.14
CA TYR A 35 9.11 15.06 2.45
C TYR A 35 10.59 15.16 2.89
N ILE A 36 11.16 16.37 2.87
CA ILE A 36 12.54 16.64 3.32
C ILE A 36 12.74 16.21 4.78
N LEU A 37 11.82 16.60 5.67
CA LEU A 37 11.87 16.23 7.09
C LEU A 37 11.80 14.71 7.27
N THR A 38 10.94 14.03 6.52
CA THR A 38 10.81 12.56 6.57
C THR A 38 12.13 11.87 6.16
N VAL A 39 12.78 12.35 5.09
CA VAL A 39 14.09 11.86 4.66
C VAL A 39 15.14 12.08 5.74
N VAL A 40 15.21 13.27 6.33
CA VAL A 40 16.18 13.59 7.39
C VAL A 40 15.97 12.72 8.62
N ILE A 41 14.73 12.64 9.12
CA ILE A 41 14.37 11.84 10.29
C ILE A 41 14.78 10.38 10.08
N LEU A 42 14.43 9.79 8.94
CA LEU A 42 14.72 8.38 8.67
C LEU A 42 16.20 8.12 8.43
N VAL A 43 16.85 8.87 7.54
CA VAL A 43 18.25 8.61 7.15
C VAL A 43 19.23 9.01 8.25
N VAL A 44 19.06 10.18 8.87
CA VAL A 44 20.03 10.75 9.80
C VAL A 44 19.79 10.30 11.23
N PHE A 45 18.53 10.32 11.69
CA PHE A 45 18.23 10.12 13.11
C PHE A 45 17.86 8.67 13.46
N ILE A 46 17.04 8.01 12.63
CA ILE A 46 16.54 6.65 12.91
C ILE A 46 17.52 5.58 12.43
N LEU A 47 17.84 5.56 11.13
CA LEU A 47 18.68 4.52 10.53
C LEU A 47 20.17 4.82 10.68
N LYS A 48 20.54 6.11 10.75
CA LYS A 48 21.93 6.59 10.78
C LYS A 48 22.76 6.05 9.62
N ASP A 49 22.12 5.84 8.47
CA ASP A 49 22.75 5.26 7.29
C ASP A 49 23.74 6.25 6.67
N LYS A 50 24.88 5.72 6.24
CA LYS A 50 25.91 6.46 5.51
C LYS A 50 26.21 5.88 4.13
N ASP A 51 25.83 4.63 3.90
CA ASP A 51 25.94 3.98 2.60
C ASP A 51 24.88 4.51 1.63
N LEU A 52 25.33 4.87 0.42
CA LEU A 52 24.49 5.48 -0.61
C LEU A 52 23.35 4.57 -1.05
N TYR A 53 23.60 3.26 -1.13
CA TYR A 53 22.58 2.30 -1.55
C TYR A 53 21.45 2.18 -0.51
N ASN A 54 21.80 2.13 0.78
CA ASN A 54 20.81 2.16 1.87
C ASN A 54 20.01 3.47 1.91
N MET A 55 20.66 4.61 1.66
CA MET A 55 19.99 5.91 1.60
C MET A 55 19.00 5.99 0.44
N PHE A 56 19.37 5.53 -0.77
CA PHE A 56 18.45 5.51 -1.91
C PHE A 56 17.30 4.51 -1.72
N TYR A 57 17.52 3.37 -1.08
CA TYR A 57 16.44 2.45 -0.75
C TYR A 57 15.43 3.09 0.22
N THR A 58 15.93 3.80 1.23
CA THR A 58 15.08 4.56 2.15
C THR A 58 14.29 5.64 1.41
N LEU A 59 14.96 6.39 0.53
CA LEU A 59 14.33 7.39 -0.32
C LEU A 59 13.25 6.79 -1.24
N LEU A 60 13.48 5.59 -1.79
CA LEU A 60 12.50 4.88 -2.62
C LEU A 60 11.21 4.61 -1.84
N LEU A 61 11.31 4.06 -0.63
CA LEU A 61 10.14 3.78 0.19
C LEU A 61 9.42 5.07 0.63
N ILE A 62 10.15 6.12 0.98
CA ILE A 62 9.56 7.44 1.31
C ILE A 62 8.82 8.01 0.09
N SER A 63 9.49 8.04 -1.08
CA SER A 63 8.90 8.57 -2.32
C SER A 63 7.61 7.89 -2.68
N ALA A 64 7.51 6.61 -2.41
CA ALA A 64 6.35 5.83 -2.76
C ALA A 64 5.17 5.97 -1.79
N PHE A 65 5.43 6.32 -0.53
CA PHE A 65 4.37 6.79 0.39
C PHE A 65 3.86 8.19 0.04
N TYR A 66 4.74 9.03 -0.50
CA TYR A 66 4.45 10.37 -1.01
C TYR A 66 4.02 10.35 -2.48
N ASP A 67 3.62 9.19 -3.02
CA ASP A 67 3.11 9.10 -4.37
C ASP A 67 1.94 10.08 -4.58
N TYR A 68 1.79 10.61 -5.79
CA TYR A 68 0.86 11.70 -6.13
C TYR A 68 1.16 13.10 -5.58
N THR A 69 2.16 13.26 -4.70
CA THR A 69 2.38 14.56 -4.03
C THR A 69 3.42 15.45 -4.73
N LEU A 70 4.55 14.89 -5.16
CA LEU A 70 5.65 15.62 -5.81
C LEU A 70 5.80 15.15 -7.26
N TYR A 71 5.43 15.99 -8.23
CA TYR A 71 5.52 15.70 -9.67
C TYR A 71 6.37 16.71 -10.42
N VAL A 72 6.87 16.31 -11.59
CA VAL A 72 7.65 17.18 -12.48
C VAL A 72 6.74 18.26 -13.08
N PRO A 73 7.08 19.55 -12.98
CA PRO A 73 6.27 20.64 -13.51
C PRO A 73 5.96 20.42 -14.99
N ARG A 74 4.71 20.70 -15.39
CA ARG A 74 4.17 20.48 -16.76
C ARG A 74 4.04 19.01 -17.19
N VAL A 75 4.55 18.05 -16.42
CA VAL A 75 4.42 16.60 -16.68
C VAL A 75 3.79 15.93 -15.45
N GLN A 76 2.48 16.12 -15.30
CA GLN A 76 1.73 15.65 -14.13
C GLN A 76 1.68 14.12 -13.95
N SER A 77 2.17 13.35 -14.93
CA SER A 77 2.26 11.89 -14.86
C SER A 77 3.59 11.39 -14.27
N VAL A 78 4.59 12.25 -14.06
CA VAL A 78 5.91 11.85 -13.58
C VAL A 78 6.16 12.37 -12.17
N TYR A 79 5.91 11.52 -11.19
CA TYR A 79 6.26 11.74 -9.78
C TYR A 79 7.74 11.52 -9.45
N LEU A 80 8.21 12.14 -8.36
CA LEU A 80 9.54 11.92 -7.79
C LEU A 80 9.80 10.42 -7.53
N PHE A 81 8.75 9.69 -7.13
CA PHE A 81 8.76 8.24 -7.02
C PHE A 81 9.30 7.54 -8.27
N HIS A 82 8.84 7.91 -9.47
CA HIS A 82 9.30 7.27 -10.72
C HIS A 82 10.79 7.52 -10.98
N ILE A 83 11.27 8.73 -10.68
CA ILE A 83 12.68 9.09 -10.85
C ILE A 83 13.56 8.27 -9.89
N VAL A 84 13.18 8.25 -8.61
CA VAL A 84 13.91 7.49 -7.59
C VAL A 84 13.86 5.99 -7.87
N LEU A 85 12.71 5.47 -8.30
CA LEU A 85 12.55 4.08 -8.73
C LEU A 85 13.49 3.74 -9.89
N GLY A 86 13.56 4.57 -10.93
CA GLY A 86 14.45 4.37 -12.07
C GLY A 86 15.92 4.31 -11.64
N ILE A 87 16.37 5.30 -10.86
CA ILE A 87 17.76 5.36 -10.35
C ILE A 87 18.07 4.14 -9.49
N PHE A 88 17.20 3.80 -8.53
CA PHE A 88 17.44 2.68 -7.64
C PHE A 88 17.41 1.34 -8.39
N THR A 89 16.54 1.20 -9.40
CA THR A 89 16.52 0.02 -10.27
C THR A 89 17.86 -0.16 -10.98
N LEU A 90 18.43 0.90 -11.54
CA LEU A 90 19.75 0.84 -12.17
C LEU A 90 20.84 0.46 -11.16
N MET A 91 20.80 1.00 -9.94
CA MET A 91 21.73 0.62 -8.88
C MET A 91 21.59 -0.86 -8.47
N SER A 92 20.36 -1.35 -8.32
CA SER A 92 20.07 -2.74 -7.98
C SER A 92 20.50 -3.70 -9.10
N LEU A 93 20.25 -3.37 -10.36
CA LEU A 93 20.72 -4.12 -11.52
C LEU A 93 22.25 -4.16 -11.56
N PHE A 94 22.91 -3.01 -11.42
CA PHE A 94 24.38 -2.95 -11.37
C PHE A 94 24.95 -3.84 -10.26
N ARG A 95 24.30 -3.86 -9.09
CA ARG A 95 24.70 -4.71 -7.96
C ARG A 95 24.54 -6.19 -8.28
N ILE A 96 23.44 -6.59 -8.91
CA ILE A 96 23.22 -7.98 -9.40
C ILE A 96 24.32 -8.38 -10.40
N PHE A 97 24.68 -7.48 -11.32
CA PHE A 97 25.74 -7.77 -12.31
C PHE A 97 27.10 -7.95 -11.65
N LYS A 98 27.43 -7.14 -10.63
CA LYS A 98 28.69 -7.20 -9.90
C LYS A 98 28.78 -8.39 -8.95
N ASP A 99 27.66 -8.76 -8.33
CA ASP A 99 27.57 -9.84 -7.36
C ASP A 99 26.45 -10.82 -7.71
N ARG A 100 26.82 -11.90 -8.42
CA ARG A 100 25.88 -12.95 -8.84
C ARG A 100 25.26 -13.70 -7.66
N GLN A 101 25.85 -13.65 -6.46
CA GLN A 101 25.26 -14.27 -5.27
C GLN A 101 23.90 -13.64 -4.95
N ILE A 102 23.74 -12.35 -5.20
CA ILE A 102 22.46 -11.65 -5.03
C ILE A 102 21.37 -12.28 -5.89
N LEU A 103 21.67 -12.63 -7.14
CA LEU A 103 20.70 -13.28 -8.03
C LEU A 103 20.33 -14.69 -7.54
N MET A 104 21.33 -15.43 -7.04
CA MET A 104 21.10 -16.76 -6.44
C MET A 104 20.23 -16.68 -5.19
N ASP A 105 20.31 -15.53 -4.50
CA ASP A 105 19.60 -15.24 -3.29
C ASP A 105 18.12 -14.86 -3.51
N LEU A 106 17.71 -14.52 -4.73
CA LEU A 106 16.34 -14.15 -5.04
C LEU A 106 15.40 -15.36 -5.11
N ASP A 107 14.14 -15.17 -4.72
CA ASP A 107 13.12 -16.22 -4.89
C ASP A 107 12.80 -16.43 -6.38
N ARG A 108 13.39 -17.48 -6.95
CA ARG A 108 13.24 -17.83 -8.37
C ARG A 108 11.79 -18.12 -8.78
N LYS A 109 10.95 -18.61 -7.87
CA LYS A 109 9.53 -18.90 -8.18
C LYS A 109 8.77 -17.60 -8.39
N VAL A 110 9.01 -16.62 -7.53
CA VAL A 110 8.42 -15.27 -7.65
C VAL A 110 8.88 -14.59 -8.92
N LEU A 111 10.20 -14.63 -9.21
CA LEU A 111 10.73 -14.05 -10.45
C LEU A 111 10.15 -14.71 -11.71
N ALA A 112 10.05 -16.04 -11.73
CA ALA A 112 9.47 -16.77 -12.85
C ALA A 112 8.00 -16.38 -13.09
N ILE A 113 7.21 -16.21 -12.02
CA ILE A 113 5.83 -15.74 -12.13
C ILE A 113 5.77 -14.33 -12.73
N TYR A 114 6.60 -13.39 -12.28
CA TYR A 114 6.61 -12.04 -12.86
C TYR A 114 7.03 -12.01 -14.32
N VAL A 115 8.02 -12.82 -14.70
CA VAL A 115 8.43 -12.95 -16.11
C VAL A 115 7.30 -13.53 -16.95
N LEU A 116 6.66 -14.61 -16.49
CA LEU A 116 5.53 -15.22 -17.19
C LEU A 116 4.35 -14.25 -17.31
N TRP A 117 4.04 -13.52 -16.23
CA TRP A 117 2.99 -12.51 -16.23
C TRP A 117 3.34 -11.42 -17.24
N PHE A 118 4.55 -10.86 -17.21
CA PHE A 118 4.97 -9.82 -18.13
C PHE A 118 4.87 -10.26 -19.61
N ILE A 119 5.34 -11.46 -19.93
CA ILE A 119 5.18 -12.03 -21.28
C ILE A 119 3.70 -12.11 -21.67
N TYR A 120 2.86 -12.62 -20.76
CA TYR A 120 1.41 -12.69 -21.01
C TYR A 120 0.79 -11.31 -21.25
N MET A 121 1.19 -10.28 -20.48
CA MET A 121 0.70 -8.91 -20.70
C MET A 121 1.08 -8.39 -22.09
N CYS A 122 2.33 -8.60 -22.52
CA CYS A 122 2.78 -8.19 -23.85
C CYS A 122 2.03 -8.92 -24.96
N VAL A 123 1.82 -10.23 -24.82
CA VAL A 123 1.06 -11.04 -25.77
C VAL A 123 -0.41 -10.60 -25.82
N SER A 124 -0.99 -10.16 -24.69
CA SER A 124 -2.38 -9.69 -24.61
C SER A 124 -2.71 -8.45 -25.43
N ILE A 125 -1.70 -7.69 -25.90
CA ILE A 125 -1.91 -6.59 -26.83
C ILE A 125 -2.56 -7.06 -28.14
N ILE A 126 -2.31 -8.31 -28.55
CA ILE A 126 -2.80 -8.85 -29.83
C ILE A 126 -4.33 -8.85 -29.89
N TRP A 127 -5.00 -9.12 -28.77
CA TRP A 127 -6.47 -9.15 -28.69
C TRP A 127 -7.06 -7.98 -27.88
N SER A 128 -6.27 -6.94 -27.59
CA SER A 128 -6.76 -5.87 -26.73
C SER A 128 -7.73 -4.93 -27.44
N LEU A 129 -8.77 -4.48 -26.72
CA LEU A 129 -9.77 -3.54 -27.27
C LEU A 129 -9.13 -2.19 -27.65
N ASN A 130 -8.20 -1.71 -26.84
CA ASN A 130 -7.44 -0.49 -27.03
C ASN A 130 -5.94 -0.74 -26.77
N LYS A 131 -5.16 -0.78 -27.85
CA LYS A 131 -3.72 -1.02 -27.82
C LYS A 131 -2.94 0.08 -27.09
N SER A 132 -3.35 1.34 -27.23
CA SER A 132 -2.70 2.46 -26.53
C SER A 132 -2.88 2.34 -25.01
N LEU A 133 -4.06 1.88 -24.58
CA LEU A 133 -4.34 1.64 -23.17
C LEU A 133 -3.49 0.47 -22.64
N SER A 134 -3.36 -0.61 -23.42
CA SER A 134 -2.50 -1.73 -23.06
C SER A 134 -1.04 -1.33 -22.86
N ILE A 135 -0.48 -0.52 -23.76
CA ILE A 135 0.91 -0.05 -23.64
C ILE A 135 1.10 0.75 -22.34
N LYS A 136 0.14 1.65 -22.02
CA LYS A 136 0.16 2.43 -20.78
C LYS A 136 0.16 1.52 -19.54
N TYR A 137 -0.74 0.54 -19.48
CA TYR A 137 -0.83 -0.37 -18.33
C TYR A 137 0.38 -1.30 -18.23
N ILE A 138 0.95 -1.76 -19.33
CA ILE A 138 2.22 -2.53 -19.32
C ILE A 138 3.34 -1.71 -18.67
N ALA A 139 3.47 -0.43 -19.03
CA ALA A 139 4.46 0.44 -18.42
C ALA A 139 4.24 0.59 -16.90
N ILE A 140 2.99 0.71 -16.46
CA ILE A 140 2.64 0.79 -15.03
C ILE A 140 3.01 -0.50 -14.30
N TYR A 141 2.59 -1.66 -14.81
CA TYR A 141 2.95 -2.95 -14.21
C TYR A 141 4.46 -3.19 -14.20
N LEU A 142 5.18 -2.77 -15.24
CA LEU A 142 6.64 -2.88 -15.28
C LEU A 142 7.29 -2.06 -14.16
N MET A 143 6.82 -0.84 -13.90
CA MET A 143 7.29 -0.03 -12.77
C MET A 143 7.00 -0.71 -11.42
N MET A 144 5.81 -1.28 -11.26
CA MET A 144 5.44 -1.97 -10.01
C MET A 144 6.22 -3.28 -9.80
N PHE A 145 6.48 -4.03 -10.86
CA PHE A 145 7.36 -5.21 -10.82
C PHE A 145 8.80 -4.82 -10.50
N ALA A 146 9.32 -3.75 -11.11
CA ALA A 146 10.64 -3.21 -10.79
C ALA A 146 10.72 -2.79 -9.31
N PHE A 147 9.68 -2.16 -8.78
CA PHE A 147 9.59 -1.81 -7.37
C PHE A 147 9.70 -3.03 -6.45
N ILE A 148 8.97 -4.11 -6.73
CA ILE A 148 9.05 -5.35 -5.94
C ILE A 148 10.42 -6.01 -6.08
N VAL A 149 10.97 -6.10 -7.29
CA VAL A 149 12.31 -6.66 -7.53
C VAL A 149 13.37 -5.87 -6.76
N ASN A 150 13.28 -4.54 -6.72
CA ASN A 150 14.16 -3.70 -5.92
C ASN A 150 14.07 -4.02 -4.43
N MET A 151 12.87 -4.24 -3.89
CA MET A 151 12.70 -4.72 -2.51
C MET A 151 13.33 -6.10 -2.31
N MET A 152 13.22 -7.01 -3.27
CA MET A 152 13.86 -8.34 -3.20
C MET A 152 15.39 -8.24 -3.18
N VAL A 153 15.97 -7.44 -4.08
CA VAL A 153 17.42 -7.24 -4.22
C VAL A 153 18.01 -6.53 -3.02
N TYR A 154 17.27 -5.58 -2.43
CA TYR A 154 17.69 -4.96 -1.18
C TYR A 154 17.65 -5.98 -0.04
N ASN A 155 16.52 -6.65 0.19
CA ASN A 155 16.29 -7.49 1.37
C ASN A 155 16.82 -8.92 1.22
N ILE A 156 18.14 -9.07 1.08
CA ILE A 156 18.80 -10.38 0.99
C ILE A 156 19.13 -10.99 2.37
N ASN A 157 19.11 -10.20 3.44
CA ASN A 157 19.51 -10.63 4.77
C ASN A 157 18.67 -9.99 5.91
N ARG A 158 18.91 -10.47 7.14
CA ARG A 158 18.18 -10.07 8.34
C ARG A 158 18.39 -8.62 8.76
N GLU A 159 19.57 -8.05 8.50
CA GLU A 159 19.83 -6.65 8.84
C GLU A 159 18.98 -5.73 7.96
N ARG A 160 18.98 -5.97 6.65
CA ARG A 160 18.24 -5.15 5.68
C ARG A 160 16.73 -5.27 5.83
N ILE A 161 16.19 -6.47 6.09
CA ILE A 161 14.75 -6.59 6.36
C ILE A 161 14.35 -5.90 7.67
N LYS A 162 15.22 -5.88 8.69
CA LYS A 162 14.96 -5.09 9.90
C LYS A 162 14.90 -3.60 9.58
N LYS A 163 15.80 -3.07 8.73
CA LYS A 163 15.74 -1.67 8.25
C LYS A 163 14.43 -1.41 7.50
N THR A 164 14.04 -2.29 6.58
CA THR A 164 12.75 -2.19 5.87
C THR A 164 11.57 -2.13 6.84
N ILE A 165 11.51 -3.03 7.84
CA ILE A 165 10.44 -3.01 8.85
C ILE A 165 10.42 -1.67 9.59
N THR A 166 11.58 -1.16 10.02
CA THR A 166 11.67 0.14 10.70
C THR A 166 11.14 1.26 9.81
N ILE A 167 11.57 1.32 8.54
CA ILE A 167 11.10 2.34 7.58
C ILE A 167 9.58 2.25 7.41
N LEU A 168 9.05 1.05 7.15
CA LEU A 168 7.61 0.84 6.96
C LEU A 168 6.82 1.22 8.20
N SER A 169 7.24 0.80 9.40
CA SER A 169 6.58 1.18 10.65
C SER A 169 6.57 2.69 10.88
N SER A 170 7.68 3.38 10.58
CA SER A 170 7.75 4.85 10.68
C SER A 170 6.86 5.56 9.67
N LEU A 171 6.77 5.06 8.42
CA LEU A 171 5.94 5.64 7.38
C LEU A 171 4.44 5.39 7.62
N ILE A 172 4.07 4.22 8.15
CA ILE A 172 2.70 3.94 8.62
C ILE A 172 2.34 4.91 9.74
N LEU A 173 3.22 5.11 10.72
CA LEU A 173 3.00 6.08 11.79
C LEU A 173 2.83 7.50 11.25
N LEU A 174 3.63 7.90 10.26
CA LEU A 174 3.51 9.20 9.59
C LEU A 174 2.13 9.39 8.95
N ILE A 175 1.64 8.41 8.18
CA ILE A 175 0.29 8.49 7.58
C ILE A 175 -0.77 8.62 8.67
N ILE A 176 -0.67 7.83 9.75
CA ILE A 176 -1.63 7.87 10.86
C ILE A 176 -1.64 9.26 11.52
N LEU A 177 -0.46 9.83 11.77
CA LEU A 177 -0.34 11.17 12.37
C LEU A 177 -0.94 12.24 11.46
N ILE A 178 -0.63 12.21 10.16
CA ILE A 178 -1.17 13.17 9.19
C ILE A 178 -2.69 13.05 9.09
N GLY A 179 -3.22 11.85 8.88
CA GLY A 179 -4.68 11.64 8.79
C GLY A 179 -5.40 12.07 10.07
N PHE A 180 -4.77 11.88 11.23
CA PHE A 180 -5.33 12.36 12.50
C PHE A 180 -5.34 13.90 12.59
N VAL A 181 -4.27 14.56 12.13
CA VAL A 181 -4.23 16.02 12.03
C VAL A 181 -5.30 16.54 11.07
N GLU A 182 -5.51 15.90 9.91
CA GLU A 182 -6.56 16.29 8.97
C GLU A 182 -7.96 16.24 9.61
N VAL A 183 -8.24 15.20 10.38
CA VAL A 183 -9.52 15.04 11.11
C VAL A 183 -9.72 16.12 12.17
N ILE A 184 -8.67 16.46 12.92
CA ILE A 184 -8.74 17.49 13.98
C ILE A 184 -8.86 18.90 13.38
N LEU A 185 -8.14 19.17 12.29
CA LEU A 185 -8.17 20.49 11.64
C LEU A 185 -9.39 20.64 10.73
N GLY A 186 -10.04 19.55 10.32
CA GLY A 186 -11.14 19.58 9.35
C GLY A 186 -10.67 19.96 7.94
N THR A 187 -9.38 19.79 7.65
CA THR A 187 -8.74 20.24 6.41
C THR A 187 -7.74 19.18 5.94
N GLN A 188 -7.81 18.83 4.66
CA GLN A 188 -6.90 17.87 4.03
C GLN A 188 -5.58 18.53 3.63
N LEU A 189 -4.52 17.74 3.48
CA LEU A 189 -3.29 18.24 2.88
C LEU A 189 -3.56 18.78 1.46
N PRO A 190 -2.85 19.85 1.03
CA PRO A 190 -2.98 20.44 -0.30
C PRO A 190 -2.25 19.57 -1.35
N VAL A 191 -2.77 18.36 -1.53
CA VAL A 191 -2.36 17.36 -2.51
C VAL A 191 -3.54 17.16 -3.46
N LYS A 192 -3.28 16.81 -4.71
CA LYS A 192 -4.33 16.55 -5.68
C LYS A 192 -5.14 15.31 -5.29
N HIS A 193 -6.39 15.52 -4.91
CA HIS A 193 -7.34 14.47 -4.53
C HIS A 193 -8.42 14.28 -5.59
N TYR A 194 -9.15 13.16 -5.51
CA TYR A 194 -10.26 12.90 -6.42
C TYR A 194 -11.38 13.95 -6.31
N ALA A 195 -11.61 14.49 -5.11
CA ALA A 195 -12.71 15.40 -4.82
C ALA A 195 -12.49 16.78 -5.46
N ASP A 196 -11.24 17.20 -5.65
CA ASP A 196 -10.87 18.51 -6.20
C ASP A 196 -11.51 18.77 -7.58
N ALA A 197 -11.84 17.72 -8.33
CA ALA A 197 -12.48 17.83 -9.64
C ALA A 197 -13.95 18.30 -9.58
N PHE A 198 -14.61 18.17 -8.43
CA PHE A 198 -16.05 18.46 -8.31
C PHE A 198 -16.48 19.13 -7.01
N ILE A 199 -15.59 19.24 -6.01
CA ILE A 199 -15.94 19.71 -4.66
C ILE A 199 -16.54 21.12 -4.68
N GLU A 200 -16.08 21.99 -5.58
CA GLU A 200 -16.57 23.37 -5.73
C GLU A 200 -18.05 23.44 -6.17
N PHE A 201 -18.56 22.39 -6.83
CA PHE A 201 -19.96 22.32 -7.28
C PHE A 201 -20.90 21.75 -6.22
N LEU A 202 -20.38 21.30 -5.07
CA LEU A 202 -21.18 20.73 -4.01
C LEU A 202 -21.69 21.80 -3.03
N PRO A 203 -22.82 21.57 -2.36
CA PRO A 203 -23.24 22.38 -1.21
C PRO A 203 -22.16 22.47 -0.11
N LYS A 204 -22.05 23.62 0.56
CA LYS A 204 -20.99 23.91 1.57
C LYS A 204 -20.93 22.85 2.68
N ASP A 205 -22.07 22.33 3.11
CA ASP A 205 -22.18 21.22 4.06
C ASP A 205 -21.42 19.98 3.59
N GLN A 206 -21.63 19.58 2.34
CA GLN A 206 -20.97 18.41 1.76
C GLN A 206 -19.47 18.65 1.58
N GLN A 207 -19.07 19.88 1.20
CA GLN A 207 -17.67 20.27 1.14
C GLN A 207 -16.98 20.14 2.50
N ASN A 208 -17.59 20.70 3.55
CA ASN A 208 -17.07 20.65 4.92
C ASN A 208 -16.93 19.20 5.42
N LEU A 209 -17.93 18.35 5.13
CA LEU A 209 -17.87 16.94 5.49
C LEU A 209 -16.77 16.19 4.74
N ILE A 210 -16.57 16.46 3.44
CA ILE A 210 -15.52 15.84 2.64
C ILE A 210 -14.14 16.27 3.16
N ASN A 211 -13.94 17.56 3.42
CA ASN A 211 -12.68 18.12 3.92
C ASN A 211 -12.30 17.59 5.31
N ALA A 212 -13.29 17.25 6.14
CA ALA A 212 -13.05 16.66 7.45
C ALA A 212 -12.71 15.16 7.41
N ARG A 213 -12.80 14.48 6.26
CA ARG A 213 -12.41 13.08 6.12
C ARG A 213 -10.91 12.96 5.87
N PRO A 214 -10.22 12.02 6.53
CA PRO A 214 -8.80 11.82 6.34
C PRO A 214 -8.53 11.19 4.97
N ILE A 215 -7.44 11.63 4.36
CA ILE A 215 -6.98 11.17 3.05
C ILE A 215 -5.45 11.08 3.00
N ALA A 216 -4.74 11.88 3.80
CA ALA A 216 -3.29 11.97 3.86
C ALA A 216 -2.66 12.07 2.46
N PHE A 217 -1.75 11.15 2.10
CA PHE A 217 -1.13 11.09 0.77
C PHE A 217 -1.91 10.26 -0.26
N SER A 218 -3.09 9.74 0.10
CA SER A 218 -3.87 8.89 -0.79
C SER A 218 -4.70 9.72 -1.76
N PHE A 219 -5.04 9.18 -2.93
CA PHE A 219 -5.90 9.88 -3.88
C PHE A 219 -7.37 10.00 -3.43
N ASN A 220 -7.84 9.08 -2.58
CA ASN A 220 -9.20 9.07 -2.03
C ASN A 220 -9.24 8.36 -0.65
N PRO A 221 -10.32 8.52 0.15
CA PRO A 221 -10.43 7.92 1.47
C PRO A 221 -10.43 6.38 1.49
N ASN A 222 -10.93 5.73 0.42
CA ASN A 222 -10.89 4.26 0.33
C ASN A 222 -9.45 3.74 0.14
N ASN A 223 -8.61 4.48 -0.58
CA ASN A 223 -7.20 4.15 -0.75
C ASN A 223 -6.45 4.28 0.58
N LEU A 224 -6.75 5.31 1.39
CA LEU A 224 -6.20 5.46 2.73
C LEU A 224 -6.66 4.28 3.62
N ALA A 225 -7.95 3.97 3.61
CA ALA A 225 -8.51 2.89 4.41
C ALA A 225 -7.90 1.54 4.06
N ALA A 226 -7.75 1.23 2.77
CA ALA A 226 -7.08 0.03 2.30
C ALA A 226 -5.60 0.01 2.72
N THR A 227 -4.88 1.12 2.55
CA THR A 227 -3.47 1.25 2.95
C THR A 227 -3.26 0.97 4.43
N LEU A 228 -4.07 1.59 5.29
CA LEU A 228 -4.01 1.34 6.73
C LEU A 228 -4.37 -0.12 7.04
N ALA A 229 -5.47 -0.65 6.49
CA ALA A 229 -5.91 -2.02 6.79
C ALA A 229 -4.86 -3.08 6.45
N ILE A 230 -4.15 -2.94 5.32
CA ILE A 230 -3.21 -3.97 4.84
C ILE A 230 -1.80 -3.83 5.41
N LEU A 231 -1.37 -2.63 5.82
CA LEU A 231 -0.04 -2.38 6.36
C LEU A 231 0.00 -2.32 7.89
N LEU A 232 -1.10 -2.00 8.57
CA LEU A 232 -1.19 -1.97 10.04
C LEU A 232 -0.79 -3.28 10.73
N PRO A 233 -0.94 -4.48 10.12
CA PRO A 233 -0.37 -5.70 10.68
C PRO A 233 1.12 -5.65 11.01
N ILE A 234 1.91 -4.89 10.26
CA ILE A 234 3.33 -4.65 10.60
C ILE A 234 3.45 -4.02 11.99
N GLY A 235 2.57 -3.06 12.32
CA GLY A 235 2.54 -2.36 13.59
C GLY A 235 2.15 -3.25 14.77
N PHE A 236 1.00 -3.92 14.70
CA PHE A 236 0.56 -4.71 15.85
C PHE A 236 1.38 -5.99 16.07
N TYR A 237 1.91 -6.65 15.03
CA TYR A 237 2.87 -7.75 15.24
C TYR A 237 4.23 -7.29 15.76
N ALA A 238 4.59 -6.01 15.58
CA ALA A 238 5.82 -5.46 16.16
C ALA A 238 5.77 -5.40 17.69
N ILE A 239 4.58 -5.39 18.31
CA ILE A 239 4.40 -5.46 19.77
C ILE A 239 5.05 -6.72 20.35
N TYR A 240 5.02 -7.85 19.62
CA TYR A 240 5.66 -9.09 20.05
C TYR A 240 7.16 -9.14 19.79
N LYS A 241 7.71 -8.16 19.08
CA LYS A 241 9.14 -8.07 18.76
C LYS A 241 9.88 -7.10 19.69
N PHE A 242 9.25 -5.99 20.05
CA PHE A 242 9.88 -5.00 20.92
C PHE A 242 9.78 -5.40 22.38
N GLU A 243 10.86 -5.26 23.14
CA GLU A 243 10.85 -5.46 24.60
C GLU A 243 10.41 -4.18 25.32
N ASN A 244 10.81 -3.03 24.79
CA ASN A 244 10.54 -1.72 25.37
C ASN A 244 9.03 -1.38 25.34
N ILE A 245 8.48 -1.14 26.52
CA ILE A 245 7.06 -0.84 26.75
C ILE A 245 6.59 0.42 26.02
N PHE A 246 7.44 1.45 25.90
CA PHE A 246 7.10 2.68 25.21
C PHE A 246 6.73 2.41 23.74
N PHE A 247 7.52 1.61 23.03
CA PHE A 247 7.25 1.26 21.64
C PHE A 247 5.97 0.43 21.49
N LYS A 248 5.67 -0.45 22.46
CA LYS A 248 4.41 -1.20 22.46
C LYS A 248 3.21 -0.26 22.59
N VAL A 249 3.27 0.68 23.54
CA VAL A 249 2.23 1.68 23.75
C VAL A 249 2.03 2.53 22.50
N VAL A 250 3.11 3.00 21.87
CA VAL A 250 3.04 3.74 20.59
C VAL A 250 2.35 2.91 19.50
N CYS A 251 2.69 1.62 19.34
CA CYS A 251 2.05 0.76 18.35
C CYS A 251 0.55 0.56 18.61
N ILE A 252 0.15 0.42 19.88
CA ILE A 252 -1.25 0.28 20.29
C ILE A 252 -2.01 1.58 19.99
N ILE A 253 -1.51 2.73 20.46
CA ILE A 253 -2.14 4.04 20.23
C ILE A 253 -2.26 4.32 18.73
N ALA A 254 -1.18 4.09 17.96
CA ALA A 254 -1.21 4.25 16.51
C ALA A 254 -2.27 3.37 15.85
N SER A 255 -2.44 2.12 16.31
CA SER A 255 -3.47 1.21 15.80
C SER A 255 -4.89 1.69 16.12
N ILE A 256 -5.12 2.21 17.35
CA ILE A 256 -6.41 2.78 17.75
C ILE A 256 -6.76 3.99 16.87
N ILE A 257 -5.79 4.89 16.66
CA ILE A 257 -5.99 6.05 15.78
C ILE A 257 -6.26 5.57 14.36
N ALA A 258 -5.50 4.59 13.84
CA ALA A 258 -5.72 4.04 12.52
C ALA A 258 -7.13 3.46 12.33
N PHE A 259 -7.67 2.73 13.32
CA PHE A 259 -9.05 2.23 13.26
C PHE A 259 -10.07 3.37 13.22
N SER A 260 -9.87 4.42 14.01
CA SER A 260 -10.69 5.62 13.95
C SER A 260 -10.65 6.27 12.57
N LEU A 261 -9.45 6.42 11.97
CA LEU A 261 -9.31 6.96 10.62
C LEU A 261 -10.02 6.10 9.58
N ILE A 262 -9.84 4.77 9.62
CA ILE A 262 -10.53 3.84 8.71
C ILE A 262 -12.06 3.99 8.85
N SER A 263 -12.58 4.11 10.07
CA SER A 263 -14.02 4.31 10.28
C SER A 263 -14.51 5.66 9.72
N ILE A 264 -13.77 6.74 9.95
CA ILE A 264 -14.10 8.10 9.46
C ILE A 264 -14.07 8.19 7.93
N THR A 265 -13.23 7.39 7.25
CA THR A 265 -13.24 7.33 5.78
C THR A 265 -14.58 6.82 5.22
N THR A 266 -15.43 6.20 6.05
CA THR A 266 -16.68 5.53 5.66
C THR A 266 -16.50 4.38 4.67
N SER A 267 -15.30 3.79 4.64
CA SER A 267 -14.96 2.64 3.80
C SER A 267 -15.39 1.32 4.45
N ARG A 268 -16.47 0.72 3.94
CA ARG A 268 -16.98 -0.58 4.42
C ARG A 268 -15.93 -1.69 4.28
N THR A 269 -15.30 -1.78 3.12
CA THR A 269 -14.31 -2.82 2.81
C THR A 269 -13.00 -2.61 3.58
N GLY A 270 -12.60 -1.36 3.79
CA GLY A 270 -11.45 -1.02 4.65
C GLY A 270 -11.68 -1.39 6.12
N PHE A 271 -12.88 -1.13 6.65
CA PHE A 271 -13.22 -1.50 8.03
C PHE A 271 -13.27 -3.03 8.23
N VAL A 272 -13.90 -3.75 7.30
CA VAL A 272 -13.91 -5.23 7.30
C VAL A 272 -12.49 -5.79 7.19
N ALA A 273 -11.65 -5.20 6.34
CA ALA A 273 -10.24 -5.61 6.22
C ALA A 273 -9.45 -5.45 7.52
N ALA A 274 -9.61 -4.32 8.21
CA ALA A 274 -8.99 -4.10 9.52
C ALA A 274 -9.48 -5.13 10.55
N ALA A 275 -10.79 -5.42 10.57
CA ALA A 275 -11.36 -6.43 11.46
C ALA A 275 -10.77 -7.83 11.19
N PHE A 276 -10.64 -8.24 9.93
CA PHE A 276 -9.98 -9.49 9.55
C PHE A 276 -8.53 -9.54 10.04
N GLY A 277 -7.78 -8.43 9.87
CA GLY A 277 -6.41 -8.32 10.38
C GLY A 277 -6.30 -8.55 11.89
N VAL A 278 -7.20 -7.94 12.67
CA VAL A 278 -7.25 -8.09 14.14
C VAL A 278 -7.67 -9.49 14.55
N ILE A 279 -8.63 -10.12 13.85
CA ILE A 279 -9.06 -11.49 14.12
C ILE A 279 -7.91 -12.47 13.92
N VAL A 280 -7.18 -12.36 12.80
CA VAL A 280 -6.00 -13.22 12.54
C VAL A 280 -4.92 -13.00 13.59
N TYR A 281 -4.70 -11.75 14.02
CA TYR A 281 -3.78 -11.44 15.10
C TYR A 281 -4.19 -12.08 16.43
N LEU A 282 -5.47 -12.02 16.79
CA LEU A 282 -6.01 -12.67 17.98
C LEU A 282 -5.82 -14.20 17.89
N ILE A 283 -6.17 -14.83 16.77
CA ILE A 283 -6.00 -16.27 16.54
C ILE A 283 -4.52 -16.66 16.70
N TYR A 284 -3.60 -15.92 16.07
CA TYR A 284 -2.16 -16.13 16.23
C TYR A 284 -1.74 -16.10 17.71
N SER A 285 -2.27 -15.14 18.46
CA SER A 285 -1.95 -14.93 19.87
C SER A 285 -2.44 -16.08 20.74
N VAL A 286 -3.66 -16.56 20.50
CA VAL A 286 -4.25 -17.70 21.20
C VAL A 286 -3.47 -18.99 20.91
N ILE A 287 -3.17 -19.27 19.64
CA ILE A 287 -2.42 -20.48 19.24
C ILE A 287 -1.01 -20.48 19.86
N ASN A 288 -0.38 -19.31 19.95
CA ASN A 288 0.97 -19.17 20.50
C ASN A 288 1.00 -18.81 21.99
N ILE A 289 -0.11 -18.95 22.72
CA ILE A 289 -0.24 -18.51 24.13
C ILE A 289 0.84 -19.13 25.04
N LYS A 290 1.22 -20.39 24.81
CA LYS A 290 2.28 -21.06 25.59
C LYS A 290 3.64 -20.36 25.48
N ARG A 291 3.89 -19.64 24.38
CA ARG A 291 5.13 -18.91 24.11
C ARG A 291 5.04 -17.45 24.53
N ILE A 292 3.94 -16.77 24.20
CA ILE A 292 3.78 -15.33 24.48
C ILE A 292 3.28 -15.05 25.91
N GLY A 293 2.76 -16.06 26.59
CA GLY A 293 2.13 -15.98 27.91
C GLY A 293 0.72 -15.35 27.85
N LEU A 294 -0.04 -15.50 28.93
CA LEU A 294 -1.39 -14.92 29.07
C LEU A 294 -1.41 -13.38 28.87
N LYS A 295 -0.33 -12.69 29.29
CA LYS A 295 -0.17 -11.25 29.06
C LYS A 295 -0.12 -10.88 27.57
N GLY A 296 0.28 -11.82 26.71
CA GLY A 296 0.31 -11.63 25.25
C GLY A 296 -1.07 -11.47 24.60
N ILE A 297 -2.15 -11.87 25.28
CA ILE A 297 -3.55 -11.76 24.79
C ILE A 297 -4.16 -10.38 25.10
N VAL A 298 -3.59 -9.63 26.04
CA VAL A 298 -4.13 -8.31 26.43
C VAL A 298 -4.15 -7.34 25.24
N CYS A 299 -3.07 -7.30 24.46
CA CYS A 299 -2.96 -6.40 23.30
C CYS A 299 -4.03 -6.67 22.23
N PRO A 300 -4.21 -7.91 21.70
CA PRO A 300 -5.26 -8.16 20.72
C PRO A 300 -6.67 -7.87 21.27
N LEU A 301 -6.95 -8.13 22.54
CA LEU A 301 -8.24 -7.76 23.15
C LEU A 301 -8.47 -6.24 23.18
N ILE A 302 -7.45 -5.46 23.54
CA ILE A 302 -7.51 -3.99 23.46
C ILE A 302 -7.81 -3.56 22.02
N LEU A 303 -7.18 -4.18 21.02
CA LEU A 303 -7.42 -3.84 19.62
C LEU A 303 -8.84 -4.18 19.18
N VAL A 304 -9.40 -5.32 19.58
CA VAL A 304 -10.81 -5.68 19.31
C VAL A 304 -11.77 -4.64 19.91
N ILE A 305 -11.58 -4.30 21.20
CA ILE A 305 -12.41 -3.29 21.88
C ILE A 305 -12.27 -1.94 21.17
N SER A 306 -11.04 -1.55 20.81
CA SER A 306 -10.80 -0.28 20.14
C SER A 306 -11.43 -0.19 18.75
N LEU A 307 -11.52 -1.31 18.03
CA LEU A 307 -12.18 -1.36 16.72
C LEU A 307 -13.70 -1.14 16.86
N PHE A 308 -14.32 -1.70 17.91
CA PHE A 308 -15.71 -1.43 18.26
C PHE A 308 -15.93 0.04 18.68
N VAL A 309 -15.04 0.57 19.53
CA VAL A 309 -15.11 1.98 19.96
C VAL A 309 -14.94 2.93 18.78
N ALA A 310 -13.98 2.65 17.89
CA ALA A 310 -13.76 3.40 16.67
C ALA A 310 -15.00 3.38 15.76
N PHE A 311 -15.61 2.22 15.55
CA PHE A 311 -16.86 2.11 14.79
C PHE A 311 -17.94 3.02 15.36
N LYS A 312 -18.14 3.00 16.67
CA LYS A 312 -19.25 3.70 17.32
C LYS A 312 -19.03 5.19 17.50
N TYR A 313 -17.79 5.64 17.72
CA TYR A 313 -17.53 7.00 18.23
C TYR A 313 -16.51 7.82 17.41
N SER A 314 -15.85 7.24 16.41
CA SER A 314 -14.80 7.96 15.65
C SER A 314 -15.31 9.23 14.93
N TYR A 315 -16.56 9.28 14.49
CA TYR A 315 -17.11 10.47 13.84
C TYR A 315 -17.17 11.69 14.78
N MET A 316 -17.18 11.50 16.10
CA MET A 316 -17.27 12.59 17.08
C MET A 316 -16.03 13.47 17.09
N ILE A 317 -14.85 12.89 16.78
CA ILE A 317 -13.58 13.63 16.75
C ILE A 317 -13.38 14.45 15.47
N MET A 318 -14.23 14.27 14.45
CA MET A 318 -14.16 15.06 13.22
C MET A 318 -14.44 16.53 13.53
N ASN A 319 -13.56 17.42 13.08
CA ASN A 319 -13.83 18.84 13.08
C ASN A 319 -14.51 19.22 11.76
N ILE A 320 -15.84 19.38 11.79
CA ILE A 320 -16.64 19.78 10.63
C ILE A 320 -17.05 21.23 10.86
N ALA A 321 -16.68 22.12 9.93
CA ALA A 321 -17.07 23.53 10.02
C ALA A 321 -18.60 23.66 10.05
N GLN A 322 -19.10 24.48 10.98
CA GLN A 322 -20.53 24.69 11.18
C GLN A 322 -21.17 25.32 9.94
N THR A 323 -22.39 24.88 9.62
CA THR A 323 -23.20 25.50 8.57
C THR A 323 -24.12 26.56 9.14
N GLU A 324 -24.52 27.51 8.28
CA GLU A 324 -25.46 28.59 8.60
C GLU A 324 -26.82 28.06 9.11
N SER A 325 -27.15 26.80 8.81
CA SER A 325 -28.37 26.09 9.24
C SER A 325 -28.33 25.48 10.65
N GLY A 326 -27.18 25.50 11.34
CA GLY A 326 -27.05 24.99 12.72
C GLY A 326 -27.27 23.48 12.91
N GLN A 327 -27.40 22.69 11.83
CA GLN A 327 -27.64 21.25 11.93
C GLN A 327 -26.36 20.46 12.22
N GLU A 328 -26.42 19.53 13.18
CA GLU A 328 -25.31 18.60 13.46
C GLU A 328 -25.10 17.60 12.31
N GLN A 329 -23.95 17.72 11.64
CA GLN A 329 -23.53 16.80 10.58
C GLN A 329 -22.69 15.62 11.07
N LYS A 330 -22.37 15.58 12.36
CA LYS A 330 -21.59 14.50 12.97
C LYS A 330 -22.45 13.26 13.11
N LYS A 331 -22.47 12.44 12.06
CA LYS A 331 -23.13 11.13 12.04
C LYS A 331 -22.16 10.03 11.66
N ASN A 332 -22.52 8.81 12.05
CA ASN A 332 -21.77 7.63 11.69
C ASN A 332 -22.06 7.21 10.25
N GLY A 333 -21.42 7.90 9.29
CA GLY A 333 -21.62 7.61 7.86
C GLY A 333 -21.17 6.20 7.44
N LEU A 334 -20.40 5.49 8.27
CA LEU A 334 -20.11 4.07 8.04
C LEU A 334 -21.31 3.19 8.41
N ALA A 335 -21.95 3.45 9.55
CA ALA A 335 -23.18 2.76 9.96
C ALA A 335 -24.31 3.01 8.95
N ASP A 336 -24.53 4.27 8.54
CA ASP A 336 -25.56 4.61 7.55
C ASP A 336 -25.37 3.84 6.23
N LYS A 337 -24.11 3.70 5.77
CA LYS A 337 -23.76 2.92 4.57
C LYS A 337 -23.91 1.41 4.75
N LEU A 338 -23.84 0.90 5.97
CA LEU A 338 -24.07 -0.52 6.28
C LEU A 338 -25.55 -0.80 6.40
N ASP A 339 -26.33 0.09 7.01
CA ASP A 339 -27.79 -0.05 7.14
C ASP A 339 -28.46 0.02 5.77
N ALA A 340 -28.03 0.95 4.91
CA ALA A 340 -28.49 1.04 3.52
C ALA A 340 -28.21 -0.22 2.68
N LEU A 341 -27.28 -1.11 3.08
CA LEU A 341 -27.11 -2.40 2.40
C LEU A 341 -28.33 -3.31 2.57
N GLY A 342 -29.01 -3.23 3.71
CA GLY A 342 -30.15 -4.09 4.01
C GLY A 342 -31.43 -3.69 3.29
N GLU A 343 -31.52 -2.43 2.86
CA GLU A 343 -32.72 -1.83 2.27
C GLU A 343 -32.65 -1.72 0.74
N GLN A 344 -31.44 -1.79 0.16
CA GLN A 344 -31.26 -1.58 -1.28
C GLN A 344 -31.55 -2.87 -2.08
N GLU A 345 -32.56 -2.83 -2.94
CA GLU A 345 -32.77 -3.86 -3.95
C GLU A 345 -31.64 -3.84 -4.98
N ILE A 346 -30.98 -5.00 -5.16
CA ILE A 346 -29.89 -5.16 -6.12
C ILE A 346 -30.48 -5.44 -7.50
N GLN A 347 -30.36 -4.48 -8.41
CA GLN A 347 -30.82 -4.59 -9.79
C GLN A 347 -29.70 -4.23 -10.78
N GLU A 348 -29.49 -5.08 -11.79
CA GLU A 348 -28.55 -4.81 -12.89
C GLU A 348 -29.02 -3.58 -13.69
N GLY A 349 -28.10 -2.64 -13.95
CA GLY A 349 -28.41 -1.35 -14.56
C GLY A 349 -29.13 -0.34 -13.64
N GLY A 350 -29.33 -0.68 -12.36
CA GLY A 350 -29.96 0.21 -11.39
C GLY A 350 -29.04 1.34 -10.89
N ASP A 351 -29.64 2.38 -10.34
CA ASP A 351 -28.91 3.51 -9.77
C ASP A 351 -28.28 3.17 -8.40
N GLY A 352 -27.21 3.89 -8.07
CA GLY A 352 -26.52 3.78 -6.79
C GLY A 352 -25.27 2.90 -6.82
N SER A 353 -24.37 3.12 -5.85
CA SER A 353 -23.02 2.53 -5.88
C SER A 353 -23.00 1.01 -5.83
N LEU A 354 -24.00 0.36 -5.20
CA LEU A 354 -24.09 -1.11 -5.17
C LEU A 354 -24.54 -1.69 -6.51
N ASN A 355 -25.61 -1.14 -7.09
CA ASN A 355 -26.16 -1.59 -8.36
C ASN A 355 -25.15 -1.43 -9.50
N VAL A 356 -24.45 -0.29 -9.54
CA VAL A 356 -23.36 -0.06 -10.49
C VAL A 356 -22.26 -1.11 -10.33
N ARG A 357 -21.79 -1.37 -9.10
CA ARG A 357 -20.75 -2.38 -8.85
C ARG A 357 -21.21 -3.78 -9.24
N TRP A 358 -22.45 -4.14 -8.92
CA TRP A 358 -23.03 -5.43 -9.30
C TRP A 358 -23.12 -5.58 -10.81
N THR A 359 -23.57 -4.53 -11.51
CA THR A 359 -23.65 -4.48 -12.97
C THR A 359 -22.27 -4.71 -13.59
N ILE A 360 -21.24 -4.01 -13.11
CA ILE A 360 -19.87 -4.18 -13.59
C ILE A 360 -19.37 -5.62 -13.38
N VAL A 361 -19.59 -6.19 -12.20
CA VAL A 361 -19.20 -7.58 -11.92
C VAL A 361 -19.94 -8.56 -12.83
N SER A 362 -21.26 -8.36 -13.02
CA SER A 362 -22.10 -9.14 -13.93
C SER A 362 -21.59 -9.07 -15.37
N ASP A 363 -21.27 -7.87 -15.86
CA ASP A 363 -20.77 -7.62 -17.21
C ASP A 363 -19.44 -8.32 -17.47
N VAL A 364 -18.49 -8.22 -16.55
CA VAL A 364 -17.17 -8.86 -16.70
C VAL A 364 -17.31 -10.38 -16.65
N LEU A 365 -18.14 -10.92 -15.75
CA LEU A 365 -18.39 -12.36 -15.68
C LEU A 365 -19.12 -12.89 -16.93
N ARG A 366 -20.16 -12.18 -17.40
CA ARG A 366 -20.90 -12.51 -18.63
C ARG A 366 -19.95 -12.52 -19.82
N GLY A 367 -19.20 -11.45 -20.03
CA GLY A 367 -18.27 -11.34 -21.15
C GLY A 367 -17.15 -12.38 -21.11
N THR A 368 -16.46 -12.50 -19.97
CA THR A 368 -15.29 -13.39 -19.86
C THR A 368 -15.68 -14.87 -19.85
N ILE A 369 -16.81 -15.23 -19.22
CA ILE A 369 -17.20 -16.63 -18.99
C ILE A 369 -18.28 -17.08 -19.98
N LYS A 370 -19.41 -16.37 -20.06
CA LYS A 370 -20.57 -16.79 -20.88
C LYS A 370 -20.32 -16.55 -22.37
N GLU A 371 -19.76 -15.40 -22.72
CA GLU A 371 -19.41 -15.04 -24.11
C GLU A 371 -18.05 -15.59 -24.55
N LYS A 372 -17.40 -16.36 -23.67
CA LYS A 372 -16.17 -17.12 -23.95
C LYS A 372 -14.94 -16.26 -24.26
N HIS A 373 -14.90 -15.01 -23.79
CA HIS A 373 -13.68 -14.20 -23.81
C HIS A 373 -12.68 -14.64 -22.72
N TYR A 374 -12.31 -15.93 -22.69
CA TYR A 374 -11.53 -16.53 -21.61
C TYR A 374 -10.12 -15.95 -21.43
N LEU A 375 -9.58 -15.28 -22.45
CA LEU A 375 -8.29 -14.56 -22.39
C LEU A 375 -8.41 -13.11 -21.88
N GLY A 376 -9.63 -12.67 -21.56
CA GLY A 376 -9.93 -11.30 -21.19
C GLY A 376 -9.88 -10.34 -22.39
N TYR A 377 -9.89 -9.04 -22.09
CA TYR A 377 -9.93 -7.96 -23.07
C TYR A 377 -8.58 -7.30 -23.33
N GLY A 378 -7.51 -7.90 -22.80
CA GLY A 378 -6.15 -7.39 -22.85
C GLY A 378 -5.83 -6.47 -21.68
N VAL A 379 -4.55 -6.40 -21.32
CA VAL A 379 -4.08 -5.61 -20.17
C VAL A 379 -4.63 -4.18 -20.18
N GLY A 380 -5.23 -3.76 -19.07
CA GLY A 380 -5.81 -2.42 -18.87
C GLY A 380 -7.14 -2.13 -19.59
N ASN A 381 -7.79 -3.11 -20.23
CA ASN A 381 -8.96 -2.88 -21.09
C ASN A 381 -10.31 -3.22 -20.47
N VAL A 382 -10.37 -3.74 -19.24
CA VAL A 382 -11.65 -3.99 -18.56
C VAL A 382 -12.51 -2.74 -18.48
N GLU A 383 -11.92 -1.57 -18.20
CA GLU A 383 -12.65 -0.29 -18.17
C GLU A 383 -13.19 0.11 -19.55
N GLN A 384 -12.43 -0.16 -20.62
CA GLN A 384 -12.88 0.09 -21.99
C GLN A 384 -14.04 -0.84 -22.37
N TYR A 385 -13.99 -2.11 -21.95
CA TYR A 385 -15.08 -3.05 -22.13
C TYR A 385 -16.35 -2.59 -21.42
N ILE A 386 -16.26 -2.20 -20.14
CA ILE A 386 -17.40 -1.70 -19.36
C ILE A 386 -17.96 -0.42 -20.00
N LYS A 387 -17.09 0.49 -20.46
CA LYS A 387 -17.50 1.70 -21.16
C LYS A 387 -18.32 1.40 -22.42
N ASN A 388 -17.96 0.34 -23.15
CA ASN A 388 -18.69 -0.06 -24.35
C ASN A 388 -20.09 -0.64 -24.03
N GLN A 389 -20.34 -1.11 -22.81
CA GLN A 389 -21.67 -1.60 -22.39
C GLN A 389 -22.66 -0.45 -22.16
N GLY A 390 -22.19 0.73 -21.73
CA GLY A 390 -23.02 1.93 -21.59
C GLY A 390 -24.10 1.87 -20.50
N ASN A 391 -24.02 0.92 -19.57
CA ASN A 391 -25.05 0.58 -18.58
C ASN A 391 -24.66 0.89 -17.11
N THR A 392 -23.56 1.64 -16.89
CA THR A 392 -22.99 1.88 -15.54
C THR A 392 -22.94 3.35 -15.11
N GLY A 393 -23.73 4.23 -15.74
CA GLY A 393 -23.82 5.63 -15.34
C GLY A 393 -22.48 6.39 -15.37
N ASN A 394 -21.63 6.08 -16.36
CA ASN A 394 -20.25 6.60 -16.51
C ASN A 394 -19.23 6.13 -15.46
N ILE A 395 -19.53 5.09 -14.68
CA ILE A 395 -18.58 4.47 -13.76
C ILE A 395 -18.02 3.21 -14.42
N TYR A 396 -16.73 3.23 -14.75
CA TYR A 396 -16.10 2.15 -15.53
C TYR A 396 -15.14 1.27 -14.72
N SER A 397 -14.84 1.66 -13.48
CA SER A 397 -13.88 0.96 -12.63
C SER A 397 -14.55 -0.23 -11.93
N PRO A 398 -13.96 -1.45 -11.99
CA PRO A 398 -14.52 -2.64 -11.33
C PRO A 398 -14.61 -2.58 -9.81
N HIS A 399 -13.83 -1.72 -9.14
CA HIS A 399 -13.76 -1.64 -7.67
C HIS A 399 -13.63 -3.02 -6.99
N CYS A 400 -12.96 -3.97 -7.66
CA CYS A 400 -12.78 -5.34 -7.24
C CYS A 400 -11.61 -5.93 -8.02
N TYR A 401 -10.45 -6.06 -7.36
CA TYR A 401 -9.22 -6.43 -8.06
C TYR A 401 -9.27 -7.80 -8.76
N PRO A 402 -9.83 -8.87 -8.17
CA PRO A 402 -9.98 -10.13 -8.90
C PRO A 402 -10.81 -10.01 -10.18
N ILE A 403 -11.82 -9.13 -10.20
CA ILE A 403 -12.65 -8.86 -11.38
C ILE A 403 -11.91 -7.99 -12.40
N GLU A 404 -11.11 -7.03 -11.94
CA GLU A 404 -10.19 -6.27 -12.79
C GLU A 404 -9.20 -7.22 -13.50
N ILE A 405 -8.57 -8.13 -12.75
CA ILE A 405 -7.66 -9.14 -13.31
C ILE A 405 -8.38 -10.08 -14.27
N LEU A 406 -9.60 -10.52 -13.94
CA LEU A 406 -10.40 -11.38 -14.82
C LEU A 406 -10.74 -10.67 -16.15
N GLY A 407 -11.14 -9.40 -16.09
CA GLY A 407 -11.46 -8.62 -17.28
C GLY A 407 -10.22 -8.32 -18.14
N ASP A 408 -9.10 -7.94 -17.54
CA ASP A 408 -7.88 -7.60 -18.27
C ASP A 408 -7.16 -8.83 -18.82
N PHE A 409 -7.06 -9.89 -18.03
CA PHE A 409 -6.18 -11.02 -18.30
C PHE A 409 -6.89 -12.36 -18.46
N GLY A 410 -8.20 -12.41 -18.25
CA GLY A 410 -8.99 -13.63 -18.38
C GLY A 410 -8.71 -14.67 -17.29
N LEU A 411 -9.15 -15.90 -17.54
CA LEU A 411 -8.93 -17.05 -16.67
C LEU A 411 -7.42 -17.35 -16.46
N PRO A 412 -6.54 -17.28 -17.49
CA PRO A 412 -5.11 -17.52 -17.29
C PRO A 412 -4.47 -16.51 -16.34
N GLY A 413 -4.82 -15.22 -16.47
CA GLY A 413 -4.34 -14.18 -15.57
C GLY A 413 -4.84 -14.33 -14.15
N LEU A 414 -6.13 -14.63 -13.98
CA LEU A 414 -6.71 -14.89 -12.67
C LEU A 414 -6.04 -16.10 -11.99
N ALA A 415 -5.78 -17.17 -12.74
CA ALA A 415 -5.06 -18.33 -12.24
C ALA A 415 -3.61 -17.98 -11.84
N LEU A 416 -2.88 -17.26 -12.68
CA LEU A 416 -1.51 -16.83 -12.40
C LEU A 416 -1.44 -15.94 -11.16
N TYR A 417 -2.34 -14.98 -11.04
CA TYR A 417 -2.49 -14.12 -9.87
C TYR A 417 -2.84 -14.93 -8.62
N GLY A 418 -3.80 -15.86 -8.72
CA GLY A 418 -4.21 -16.72 -7.62
C GLY A 418 -3.05 -17.59 -7.11
N ILE A 419 -2.28 -18.21 -8.02
CA ILE A 419 -1.09 -18.99 -7.67
C ILE A 419 -0.05 -18.12 -6.97
N TYR A 420 0.23 -16.93 -7.51
CA TYR A 420 1.15 -15.96 -6.90
C TYR A 420 0.73 -15.58 -5.49
N TYR A 421 -0.54 -15.17 -5.35
CA TYR A 421 -1.10 -14.71 -4.09
C TYR A 421 -1.11 -15.81 -3.02
N LEU A 422 -1.57 -17.01 -3.39
CA LEU A 422 -1.58 -18.17 -2.50
C LEU A 422 -0.16 -18.61 -2.14
N TYR A 423 0.81 -18.54 -3.08
CA TYR A 423 2.21 -18.81 -2.78
C TYR A 423 2.71 -17.87 -1.67
N LEU A 424 2.49 -16.56 -1.80
CA LEU A 424 2.94 -15.61 -0.78
C LEU A 424 2.27 -15.84 0.57
N LEU A 425 0.96 -16.05 0.59
CA LEU A 425 0.20 -16.29 1.80
C LEU A 425 0.66 -17.57 2.51
N ILE A 426 0.67 -18.69 1.78
CA ILE A 426 1.01 -20.01 2.33
C ILE A 426 2.48 -20.04 2.78
N GLN A 427 3.42 -19.52 1.99
CA GLN A 427 4.83 -19.54 2.38
C GLN A 427 5.09 -18.66 3.61
N ASN A 428 4.50 -17.46 3.69
CA ASN A 428 4.64 -16.63 4.88
C ASN A 428 4.04 -17.29 6.13
N MET A 429 2.89 -17.97 6.01
CA MET A 429 2.34 -18.74 7.12
C MET A 429 3.25 -19.91 7.53
N ILE A 430 3.70 -20.74 6.57
CA ILE A 430 4.56 -21.89 6.84
C ILE A 430 5.87 -21.45 7.50
N ILE A 431 6.53 -20.43 6.94
CA ILE A 431 7.79 -19.90 7.49
C ILE A 431 7.53 -19.24 8.84
N GLY A 432 6.45 -18.47 8.98
CA GLY A 432 6.02 -17.89 10.25
C GLY A 432 5.88 -18.94 11.35
N ILE A 433 5.24 -20.07 11.06
CA ILE A 433 5.08 -21.20 11.99
C ILE A 433 6.43 -21.86 12.28
N LYS A 434 7.16 -22.29 11.24
CA LYS A 434 8.41 -23.06 11.38
C LYS A 434 9.54 -22.27 12.04
N LYS A 435 9.73 -21.02 11.61
CA LYS A 435 10.78 -20.11 12.07
C LYS A 435 10.29 -19.17 13.18
N LYS A 436 9.04 -19.33 13.62
CA LYS A 436 8.48 -18.58 14.75
C LYS A 436 8.57 -17.05 14.57
N SER A 437 8.46 -16.58 13.32
CA SER A 437 8.69 -15.20 12.89
C SER A 437 7.40 -14.37 12.89
N PRO A 438 7.23 -13.39 13.80
CA PRO A 438 6.05 -12.52 13.81
C PRO A 438 5.90 -11.69 12.53
N MET A 439 7.00 -11.39 11.84
CA MET A 439 6.97 -10.55 10.64
C MET A 439 6.43 -11.29 9.42
N CYS A 440 6.69 -12.59 9.31
CA CYS A 440 6.05 -13.41 8.28
C CYS A 440 4.54 -13.53 8.56
N PHE A 441 4.13 -13.63 9.83
CA PHE A 441 2.71 -13.54 10.18
C PHE A 441 2.12 -12.15 9.89
N ALA A 442 2.86 -11.06 10.13
CA ALA A 442 2.42 -9.72 9.74
C ALA A 442 2.15 -9.62 8.24
N ALA A 443 3.05 -10.15 7.41
CA ALA A 443 2.86 -10.22 5.96
C ALA A 443 1.64 -11.08 5.58
N ALA A 444 1.50 -12.28 6.17
CA ALA A 444 0.33 -13.14 5.93
C ALA A 444 -0.99 -12.48 6.34
N THR A 445 -1.01 -11.79 7.49
CA THR A 445 -2.18 -11.06 7.98
C THR A 445 -2.51 -9.86 7.10
N GLY A 446 -1.50 -9.13 6.60
CA GLY A 446 -1.69 -8.07 5.61
C GLY A 446 -2.30 -8.60 4.31
N LEU A 447 -1.85 -9.78 3.84
CA LEU A 447 -2.47 -10.46 2.70
C LEU A 447 -3.93 -10.85 3.03
N ILE A 448 -4.21 -11.48 4.17
CA ILE A 448 -5.60 -11.82 4.53
C ILE A 448 -6.49 -10.57 4.61
N ALA A 449 -6.00 -9.47 5.18
CA ALA A 449 -6.70 -8.19 5.21
C ALA A 449 -6.89 -7.59 3.80
N PHE A 450 -5.95 -7.81 2.89
CA PHE A 450 -6.07 -7.33 1.52
C PHE A 450 -7.24 -7.95 0.76
N ALA A 451 -7.62 -9.20 1.05
CA ALA A 451 -8.75 -9.86 0.35
C ALA A 451 -10.04 -8.99 0.37
N PRO A 452 -10.59 -8.59 1.53
CA PRO A 452 -11.70 -7.63 1.55
C PRO A 452 -11.29 -6.20 1.15
N ALA A 453 -10.07 -5.73 1.45
CA ALA A 453 -9.65 -4.36 1.08
C ALA A 453 -9.59 -4.15 -0.45
N SER A 454 -9.37 -5.21 -1.22
CA SER A 454 -9.28 -5.19 -2.69
C SER A 454 -10.57 -4.75 -3.40
N PHE A 455 -11.67 -4.63 -2.66
CA PHE A 455 -12.97 -4.15 -3.12
C PHE A 455 -13.22 -2.65 -2.82
N GLY A 456 -12.25 -1.96 -2.22
CA GLY A 456 -12.35 -0.55 -1.86
C GLY A 456 -11.88 0.41 -2.96
N PRO A 457 -10.57 0.41 -3.28
CA PRO A 457 -10.00 1.28 -4.30
C PRO A 457 -10.60 1.05 -5.70
N SER A 458 -10.54 2.07 -6.56
CA SER A 458 -11.01 1.99 -7.95
C SER A 458 -10.11 1.11 -8.83
N SER A 459 -8.81 1.15 -8.62
CA SER A 459 -7.90 0.17 -9.21
C SER A 459 -6.72 -0.04 -8.26
N ILE A 460 -6.45 -1.30 -7.94
CA ILE A 460 -5.32 -1.67 -7.07
C ILE A 460 -3.99 -1.46 -7.79
N THR A 461 -4.00 -1.45 -9.13
CA THR A 461 -2.81 -1.20 -9.94
C THR A 461 -2.11 0.12 -9.56
N TYR A 462 -2.88 1.13 -9.14
CA TYR A 462 -2.39 2.44 -8.70
C TYR A 462 -2.26 2.62 -7.17
N VAL A 463 -2.61 1.59 -6.39
CA VAL A 463 -2.54 1.62 -4.92
C VAL A 463 -1.19 1.10 -4.49
N PHE A 464 -0.24 2.00 -4.31
CA PHE A 464 1.14 1.64 -4.01
C PHE A 464 1.32 0.76 -2.75
N SER A 465 0.48 0.94 -1.72
CA SER A 465 0.52 0.15 -0.49
C SER A 465 0.31 -1.35 -0.73
N TYR A 466 -0.43 -1.74 -1.78
CA TYR A 466 -0.57 -3.13 -2.20
C TYR A 466 0.77 -3.68 -2.70
N TRP A 467 1.46 -2.97 -3.58
CA TRP A 467 2.75 -3.37 -4.13
C TRP A 467 3.83 -3.44 -3.05
N MET A 468 3.75 -2.55 -2.07
CA MET A 468 4.58 -2.59 -0.87
C MET A 468 4.32 -3.80 0.02
N LEU A 469 3.06 -4.17 0.26
CA LEU A 469 2.72 -5.41 0.97
C LEU A 469 3.28 -6.63 0.23
N MET A 470 3.14 -6.67 -1.10
CA MET A 470 3.68 -7.74 -1.94
C MET A 470 5.21 -7.84 -1.84
N GLY A 471 5.92 -6.72 -1.99
CA GLY A 471 7.36 -6.66 -1.83
C GLY A 471 7.83 -7.06 -0.43
N PHE A 472 7.12 -6.63 0.61
CA PHE A 472 7.38 -7.02 1.99
C PHE A 472 7.18 -8.52 2.22
N ALA A 473 6.09 -9.09 1.70
CA ALA A 473 5.78 -10.52 1.81
C ALA A 473 6.84 -11.40 1.12
N VAL A 474 7.31 -10.99 -0.06
CA VAL A 474 8.40 -11.68 -0.76
C VAL A 474 9.71 -11.56 0.01
N ALA A 475 10.05 -10.36 0.49
CA ALA A 475 11.27 -10.13 1.29
C ALA A 475 11.29 -11.01 2.55
N CYS A 476 10.14 -11.15 3.24
CA CYS A 476 9.99 -12.05 4.38
C CYS A 476 10.30 -13.50 4.00
N ILE A 477 9.69 -14.03 2.92
CA ILE A 477 9.96 -15.39 2.46
C ILE A 477 11.45 -15.58 2.17
N GLN A 478 12.04 -14.68 1.39
CA GLN A 478 13.42 -14.76 0.94
C GLN A 478 14.42 -14.81 2.11
N VAL A 479 14.27 -13.91 3.09
CA VAL A 479 15.22 -13.80 4.20
C VAL A 479 15.04 -14.92 5.22
N TYR A 480 13.80 -15.28 5.56
CA TYR A 480 13.54 -16.26 6.63
C TYR A 480 13.58 -17.72 6.15
N LYS A 481 13.47 -17.98 4.85
CA LYS A 481 13.62 -19.33 4.29
C LYS A 481 15.06 -19.84 4.36
N LYS A 482 16.05 -18.97 4.16
CA LYS A 482 17.49 -19.33 4.16
C LYS A 482 18.09 -19.59 5.53
N GLU A 483 17.35 -19.35 6.59
CA GLU A 483 17.79 -19.51 7.98
C GLU A 483 17.97 -20.99 8.40
N SER A 484 18.13 -21.93 7.47
CA SER A 484 18.47 -23.34 7.73
C SER A 484 19.71 -23.82 6.98
N ASP A 485 20.30 -22.98 6.13
CA ASP A 485 21.62 -23.27 5.57
C ASP A 485 22.62 -22.52 6.45
N GLU A 486 23.59 -23.22 7.03
CA GLU A 486 24.63 -22.64 7.88
C GLU A 486 25.06 -21.27 7.36
N TYR A 487 24.94 -20.25 8.21
CA TYR A 487 25.53 -18.94 7.96
C TYR A 487 27.03 -19.15 7.78
N LYS A 488 27.49 -19.30 6.54
CA LYS A 488 28.87 -19.06 6.19
C LYS A 488 29.06 -17.56 6.36
N PRO A 489 29.83 -17.09 7.36
CA PRO A 489 30.28 -15.72 7.31
C PRO A 489 31.00 -15.57 5.97
N THR A 490 30.43 -14.78 5.06
CA THR A 490 31.20 -14.28 3.94
C THR A 490 32.35 -13.52 4.58
N SER A 491 33.54 -14.12 4.53
CA SER A 491 34.81 -13.58 4.96
C SER A 491 35.17 -12.40 4.05
N SER A 492 34.43 -11.30 4.17
CA SER A 492 34.70 -10.02 3.53
C SER A 492 33.77 -8.89 4.05
N SER A 493 33.25 -8.99 5.28
CA SER A 493 32.49 -7.88 5.91
C SER A 493 33.38 -6.67 6.30
N SER A 494 34.55 -6.55 5.67
CA SER A 494 35.43 -5.38 5.69
C SER A 494 36.09 -5.15 4.32
N MET A 495 35.32 -5.14 3.22
CA MET A 495 35.87 -4.69 1.93
C MET A 495 35.03 -3.60 1.28
N LYS A 496 35.41 -2.35 1.63
CA LYS A 496 35.50 -1.18 0.74
C LYS A 496 34.44 -1.12 -0.37
N GLU A 497 33.18 -0.87 0.01
CA GLU A 497 32.19 -0.38 -0.94
C GLU A 497 32.63 1.05 -1.37
N TYR A 498 32.89 1.24 -2.67
CA TYR A 498 33.38 2.47 -3.34
C TYR A 498 34.84 2.92 -3.09
N ARG A 499 35.79 2.13 -3.58
CA ARG A 499 36.99 2.71 -4.22
C ARG A 499 36.70 2.83 -5.72
N ILE A 500 36.28 4.03 -6.13
CA ILE A 500 36.49 4.49 -7.50
C ILE A 500 38.00 4.71 -7.60
N GLY A 501 38.64 4.03 -8.54
CA GLY A 501 40.05 4.25 -8.88
C GLY A 501 40.26 5.63 -9.48
#